data_AF-A0A6G2VD39-F1
#
_entry.id   AF-A0A6G2VD39-F1
#
_cell.length_a   1.000
_cell.length_b   1.000
_cell.length_c   1.000
_cell.angle_alpha   90.00
_cell.angle_beta   90.00
_cell.angle_gamma   90.00
#
_symmetry.space_group_name_H-M   'P 1'
#
loop_
_entity.id
_entity.type
_entity.pdbx_description
1 polymer ?
#
loop_
_entity_poly.entity_id
_entity_poly.type
_entity_poly.pdbx_seq_one_letter_code
_entity_poly.pdbx_strand_id
1 'polypeptide(L)' 'DEDLFDLGGHSLTITAIAARIHRTLGVDLPFDVFFDAPTVRGIAAAVTALRKE' A
#
# COMPACT_ATOMS: atom_id res chain seq x y z
N ASP A 1 3.84 -13.31 5.26
CA ASP A 1 3.02 -12.11 5.46
C ASP A 1 1.59 -12.54 5.64
N GLU A 2 0.85 -11.81 6.46
CA GLU A 2 -0.61 -11.92 6.50
C GLU A 2 -1.17 -11.01 5.41
N ASP A 3 -2.18 -11.49 4.70
CA ASP A 3 -2.91 -10.69 3.74
C ASP A 3 -3.63 -9.56 4.48
N LEU A 4 -3.53 -8.34 3.96
CA LEU A 4 -4.17 -7.17 4.54
C LEU A 4 -5.69 -7.36 4.62
N PHE A 5 -6.29 -8.05 3.65
CA PHE A 5 -7.71 -8.38 3.62
C PHE A 5 -8.10 -9.38 4.71
N ASP A 6 -7.25 -10.38 5.00
CA ASP A 6 -7.48 -11.37 6.07
C ASP A 6 -7.46 -10.72 7.47
N LEU A 7 -6.74 -9.60 7.61
CA LEU A 7 -6.70 -8.79 8.83
C LEU A 7 -7.85 -7.76 8.93
N GLY A 8 -8.83 -7.79 8.02
CA GLY A 8 -9.92 -6.81 7.96
C GLY A 8 -9.56 -5.54 7.18
N GLY A 9 -8.64 -5.63 6.23
CA GLY A 9 -8.22 -4.54 5.35
C GLY A 9 -9.19 -4.31 4.20
N HIS A 10 -10.34 -3.70 4.46
CA HIS A 10 -11.30 -3.31 3.41
C HIS A 10 -10.95 -1.96 2.76
N SER A 11 -11.75 -1.53 1.77
CA SER A 11 -11.55 -0.33 0.94
C SER A 11 -11.21 0.95 1.72
N LEU A 12 -11.82 1.14 2.91
CA LEU A 12 -11.51 2.26 3.81
C LEU A 12 -10.09 2.18 4.38
N THR A 13 -9.64 0.98 4.75
CA THR A 13 -8.29 0.73 5.27
C THR A 13 -7.25 0.98 4.18
N ILE A 14 -7.49 0.51 2.95
CA ILE A 14 -6.63 0.77 1.79
C ILE A 14 -6.52 2.27 1.53
N THR A 15 -7.65 2.98 1.51
CA THR A 15 -7.69 4.43 1.31
C THR A 15 -6.89 5.16 2.40
N ALA A 16 -7.04 4.73 3.66
CA ALA A 16 -6.30 5.31 4.79
C ALA A 16 -4.78 5.06 4.67
N ILE A 17 -4.38 3.86 4.25
CA ILE A 17 -2.97 3.50 4.02
C ILE A 17 -2.39 4.34 2.89
N ALA A 18 -3.05 4.40 1.73
CA ALA A 18 -2.62 5.21 0.59
C ALA A 18 -2.46 6.69 0.98
N ALA A 19 -3.45 7.26 1.67
CA ALA A 19 -3.39 8.63 2.16
C ALA A 19 -2.24 8.86 3.17
N ARG A 20 -1.97 7.87 4.05
CA ARG A 20 -0.87 7.94 5.03
C ARG A 20 0.49 7.91 4.33
N ILE A 21 0.66 7.02 3.36
CA ILE A 21 1.88 6.89 2.56
C ILE A 21 2.14 8.19 1.81
N HIS A 22 1.16 8.72 1.08
CA HIS A 22 1.28 9.99 0.36
C HIS A 22 1.67 11.14 1.31
N ARG A 23 0.97 11.32 2.44
CA ARG A 23 1.28 12.40 3.40
C ARG A 23 2.64 12.27 4.07
N THR A 24 3.15 11.06 4.24
CA THR A 24 4.38 10.81 5.03
C THR A 24 5.61 10.68 4.15
N LEU A 25 5.46 10.14 2.95
CA LEU A 25 6.55 9.79 2.04
C LEU A 25 6.49 10.54 0.70
N GLY A 26 5.39 11.26 0.41
CA GLY A 26 5.20 11.95 -0.87
C GLY A 26 5.00 11.02 -2.05
N VAL A 27 4.65 9.75 -1.80
CA VAL A 27 4.48 8.73 -2.85
C VAL A 27 3.01 8.53 -3.12
N ASP A 28 2.61 8.68 -4.38
CA ASP A 28 1.29 8.31 -4.84
C ASP A 28 1.30 6.83 -5.23
N LEU A 29 0.53 6.01 -4.51
CA LEU A 29 0.53 4.56 -4.70
C LEU A 29 -0.63 4.15 -5.63
N PRO A 30 -0.36 3.43 -6.74
CA PRO A 30 -1.41 2.89 -7.58
C PRO A 30 -2.30 1.93 -6.79
N PHE A 31 -3.61 1.96 -7.06
CA PHE A 31 -4.57 1.12 -6.34
C PHE A 31 -4.36 -0.38 -6.63
N ASP A 32 -3.84 -0.72 -7.80
CA ASP A 32 -3.54 -2.10 -8.23
C ASP A 32 -2.54 -2.80 -7.30
N VAL A 33 -1.62 -2.05 -6.69
CA VAL A 33 -0.61 -2.59 -5.74
C VAL A 33 -1.26 -3.28 -4.55
N PHE A 34 -2.40 -2.76 -4.09
CA PHE A 34 -3.13 -3.32 -2.95
C PHE A 34 -3.84 -4.63 -3.28
N PHE A 35 -3.98 -4.98 -4.56
CA PHE A 35 -4.59 -6.23 -5.00
C PHE A 35 -3.55 -7.23 -5.52
N ASP A 36 -2.53 -6.76 -6.24
CA ASP A 36 -1.46 -7.60 -6.75
C ASP A 36 -0.52 -8.09 -5.64
N ALA A 37 -0.31 -7.27 -4.62
CA ALA A 37 0.56 -7.59 -3.50
C ALA A 37 -0.05 -7.08 -2.18
N PRO A 38 -1.15 -7.70 -1.71
CA PRO A 38 -1.94 -7.26 -0.55
C PRO A 38 -1.25 -7.58 0.79
N THR A 39 0.05 -7.35 0.87
CA THR A 39 0.86 -7.61 2.06
C THR A 39 1.68 -6.38 2.38
N VAL A 40 2.04 -6.20 3.65
CA VAL A 40 2.90 -5.09 4.07
C VAL A 40 4.21 -5.11 3.30
N ARG A 41 4.81 -6.28 3.07
CA ARG A 41 6.03 -6.43 2.28
C ARG A 41 5.86 -6.04 0.82
N GLY A 42 4.74 -6.43 0.19
CA GLY A 42 4.42 -6.08 -1.20
C GLY A 42 4.27 -4.57 -1.39
N ILE A 43 3.47 -3.95 -0.52
CA ILE A 43 3.26 -2.49 -0.53
C ILE A 43 4.57 -1.75 -0.29
N ALA A 44 5.40 -2.20 0.67
CA ALA A 44 6.70 -1.56 0.95
C ALA A 44 7.67 -1.65 -0.24
N ALA A 45 7.68 -2.78 -0.97
CA ALA A 45 8.48 -2.93 -2.17
C ALA A 45 8.04 -1.95 -3.28
N ALA A 46 6.72 -1.81 -3.50
CA ALA A 46 6.17 -0.87 -4.48
C ALA A 46 6.49 0.60 -4.12
N VAL A 47 6.32 0.99 -2.85
CA VAL A 47 6.73 2.31 -2.35
C VAL A 47 8.22 2.56 -2.63
N THR A 48 9.07 1.57 -2.37
CA THR A 48 10.51 1.71 -2.58
C THR A 48 10.88 1.85 -4.06
N ALA A 49 10.18 1.14 -4.94
CA ALA A 49 10.37 1.26 -6.39
C ALA A 49 9.98 2.67 -6.88
N LEU A 50 8.80 3.16 -6.50
CA LEU A 50 8.30 4.48 -6.90
C LEU A 50 9.13 5.66 -6.37
N ARG A 51 9.88 5.47 -5.28
CA ARG A 51 10.79 6.50 -4.73
C ARG A 51 12.16 6.54 -5.38
N LYS A 52 12.54 5.50 -6.14
CA LYS A 52 13.83 5.44 -6.84
C LYS A 52 13.78 6.09 -8.22
N GLU A 53 12.58 6.41 -8.69
CA GLU A 53 12.30 7.22 -9.88
C GLU A 53 12.33 8.71 -9.52
#